data_AF-A0A5N6EZJ1-F1
#
_entry.id   AF-A0A5N6EZJ1-F1
#
_cell.length_a   1.000
_cell.length_b   1.000
_cell.length_c   1.000
_cell.angle_alpha   90.00
_cell.angle_beta   90.00
_cell.angle_gamma   90.00
#
_symmetry.space_group_name_H-M   'P 1'
#
loop_
_entity.id
_entity.type
_entity.pdbx_description
1 polymer ?
#
loop_
_entity_poly.entity_id
_entity_poly.type
_entity_poly.pdbx_seq_one_letter_code
_entity_poly.pdbx_strand_id
1 'polypeptide(L)'
;MARSQRQARSESYDDNSQIGEDSSEDSNDEQHDTDPTEPDLDEDQLKDAGDVAQLFADNEHSPDYYLQQLAEFDESVYTQEDYSKGTTALLDQVEARWKHPVGFCACLRKDPEQEFQKLSIAIQHTFLGWALNLRRGKIGRRLPGIRRKSSLETFGKAFRLVFERATSEKIGKQMNRPMRRVIRKLARKHKLSWKGREKSTMFVENLTMVVETAISTTKKKFGHGRHRTELCLFLQLAGLTANRPGAVLSLQYPLLFKVDKILSILRAQTFLGQAKSVHRLDY
;
A
#
# COMPACT_ATOMS: atom_id res chain seq x y z
N MET A 1 -21.25 33.97 42.91
CA MET A 1 -21.68 34.17 41.50
C MET A 1 -20.66 33.43 40.61
N ALA A 2 -20.75 32.13 40.34
CA ALA A 2 -21.79 31.30 39.71
C ALA A 2 -21.86 31.42 38.17
N ARG A 3 -21.66 30.25 37.53
CA ARG A 3 -21.92 29.83 36.13
C ARG A 3 -20.86 30.22 35.09
N SER A 4 -20.43 29.36 34.16
CA SER A 4 -21.10 28.18 33.60
C SER A 4 -20.07 27.15 33.11
N GLN A 5 -20.08 25.96 33.70
CA GLN A 5 -19.55 24.74 33.11
C GLN A 5 -20.54 24.27 32.03
N ARG A 6 -20.09 24.04 30.80
CA ARG A 6 -20.83 23.26 29.83
C ARG A 6 -20.47 21.79 29.99
N GLN A 7 -21.26 21.09 30.81
CA GLN A 7 -21.46 19.65 30.71
C GLN A 7 -22.13 19.35 29.36
N ALA A 8 -21.49 18.53 28.53
CA ALA A 8 -22.18 17.80 27.48
C ALA A 8 -22.57 16.45 28.07
N ARG A 9 -23.88 16.31 28.22
CA ARG A 9 -24.65 15.20 28.78
C ARG A 9 -24.38 13.91 28.02
N SER A 10 -24.20 12.83 28.78
CA SER A 10 -24.25 11.45 28.32
C SER A 10 -25.68 11.11 27.92
N GLU A 11 -25.87 10.67 26.69
CA GLU A 11 -27.05 9.91 26.27
C GLU A 11 -26.56 8.51 25.91
N SER A 12 -26.88 7.55 26.79
CA SER A 12 -26.70 6.13 26.52
C SER A 12 -27.84 5.67 25.62
N TYR A 13 -27.47 5.22 24.43
CA TYR A 13 -28.34 4.37 23.64
C TYR A 13 -27.79 2.95 23.76
N ASP A 14 -28.46 2.16 24.59
CA ASP A 14 -28.40 0.70 24.53
C ASP A 14 -29.09 0.30 23.22
N ASP A 15 -28.30 -0.13 22.23
CA ASP A 15 -28.82 -0.89 21.10
C ASP A 15 -28.13 -2.24 21.09
N ASN A 16 -28.87 -3.22 21.62
CA ASN A 16 -28.56 -4.63 21.59
C ASN A 16 -28.94 -5.17 20.21
N SER A 17 -28.00 -5.19 19.27
CA SER A 17 -28.11 -5.97 18.05
C SER A 17 -26.98 -7.01 18.00
N GLN A 18 -27.36 -8.25 18.33
CA GLN A 18 -26.65 -9.45 17.89
C GLN A 18 -26.56 -9.41 16.36
N ILE A 19 -25.37 -9.20 15.82
CA ILE A 19 -25.10 -9.42 14.40
C ILE A 19 -24.05 -10.51 14.31
N GLY A 20 -24.50 -11.59 13.68
CA GLY A 20 -23.81 -12.86 13.56
C GLY A 20 -22.45 -12.75 12.89
N GLU A 21 -21.65 -13.73 13.27
CA GLU A 21 -20.42 -14.11 12.58
C GLU A 21 -20.76 -14.42 11.13
N ASP A 22 -20.23 -13.65 10.20
CA ASP A 22 -20.05 -14.11 8.82
C ASP A 22 -18.60 -13.85 8.39
N SER A 23 -17.85 -14.95 8.37
CA SER A 23 -16.55 -15.05 7.74
C SER A 23 -16.77 -15.22 6.24
N SER A 24 -16.67 -14.15 5.47
CA SER A 24 -16.41 -14.26 4.04
C SER A 24 -14.90 -14.28 3.80
N GLU A 25 -14.34 -15.49 3.80
CA GLU A 25 -13.12 -15.82 3.08
C GLU A 25 -13.47 -15.83 1.59
N ASP A 26 -13.23 -14.73 0.88
CA ASP A 26 -13.21 -14.75 -0.59
C ASP A 26 -11.82 -15.23 -1.04
N SER A 27 -11.71 -16.55 -1.13
CA SER A 27 -10.64 -17.25 -1.82
C SER A 27 -11.29 -17.88 -3.04
N ASN A 28 -11.45 -17.11 -4.12
CA ASN A 28 -11.68 -17.68 -5.44
C ASN A 28 -10.39 -18.36 -5.90
N ASP A 29 -10.17 -19.57 -5.41
CA ASP A 29 -9.46 -20.59 -6.16
C ASP A 29 -10.52 -21.20 -7.09
N GLU A 30 -10.61 -20.67 -8.31
CA GLU A 30 -11.27 -21.38 -9.39
C GLU A 30 -10.46 -22.64 -9.67
N GLN A 31 -10.85 -23.72 -9.00
CA GLN A 31 -10.47 -25.06 -9.33
C GLN A 31 -11.13 -25.37 -10.68
N HIS A 32 -10.41 -25.10 -11.77
CA HIS A 32 -10.75 -25.67 -13.07
C HIS A 32 -10.61 -27.18 -12.94
N ASP A 33 -11.74 -27.83 -12.69
CA ASP A 33 -11.93 -29.26 -12.84
C ASP A 33 -11.94 -29.53 -14.34
N THR A 34 -10.75 -29.56 -14.94
CA THR A 34 -10.58 -30.07 -16.30
C THR A 34 -10.56 -31.58 -16.17
N ASP A 35 -11.74 -32.18 -16.35
CA ASP A 35 -11.87 -33.60 -16.65
C ASP A 35 -10.83 -33.96 -17.73
N PRO A 36 -9.92 -34.93 -17.51
CA PRO A 36 -9.02 -35.37 -18.56
C PRO A 36 -9.88 -36.05 -19.63
N THR A 37 -10.32 -35.25 -20.61
CA THR A 37 -10.67 -35.81 -21.91
C THR A 37 -9.38 -36.36 -22.46
N GLU A 38 -9.15 -37.67 -22.27
CA GLU A 38 -8.15 -38.39 -23.03
C GLU A 38 -8.44 -38.12 -24.51
N PRO A 39 -7.52 -37.49 -25.25
CA PRO A 39 -7.67 -37.47 -26.68
C PRO A 39 -7.51 -38.93 -27.14
N ASP A 40 -8.53 -39.46 -27.82
CA ASP A 40 -8.36 -40.65 -28.65
C ASP A 40 -7.17 -40.35 -29.58
N LEU A 41 -6.04 -40.97 -29.28
CA LEU A 41 -4.83 -40.87 -30.07
C LEU A 41 -5.05 -41.74 -31.30
N ASP A 42 -5.66 -41.16 -32.33
CA ASP A 42 -5.50 -41.66 -33.69
C ASP A 42 -3.99 -41.62 -34.01
N GLU A 43 -3.40 -42.81 -34.17
CA GLU A 43 -1.95 -43.06 -34.36
C GLU A 43 -1.33 -42.43 -35.65
N ASP A 44 -2.02 -41.49 -36.30
CA ASP A 44 -1.58 -40.89 -37.57
C ASP A 44 -1.04 -39.45 -37.48
N GLN A 45 -0.96 -38.83 -36.30
CA GLN A 45 -0.27 -37.52 -36.13
C GLN A 45 1.22 -37.66 -35.79
N LEU A 46 1.95 -38.46 -36.56
CA LEU A 46 3.40 -38.39 -36.60
C LEU A 46 3.84 -37.24 -37.51
N LYS A 47 4.27 -36.16 -36.85
CA LYS A 47 5.29 -35.18 -37.28
C LYS A 47 4.91 -34.33 -38.50
N ASP A 48 4.44 -33.12 -38.23
CA ASP A 48 4.91 -31.99 -39.03
C ASP A 48 5.91 -31.14 -38.23
N ALA A 49 7.18 -31.51 -38.33
CA ALA A 49 8.27 -30.68 -37.84
C ALA A 49 8.33 -29.32 -38.56
N GLY A 50 7.65 -29.18 -39.71
CA GLY A 50 7.47 -27.93 -40.44
C GLY A 50 6.59 -26.92 -39.73
N ASP A 51 5.60 -27.36 -38.96
CA ASP A 51 4.63 -26.47 -38.28
C ASP A 51 5.26 -25.78 -37.06
N VAL A 52 6.14 -26.50 -36.34
CA VAL A 52 6.95 -25.92 -35.26
C VAL A 52 8.06 -25.03 -35.82
N ALA A 53 8.62 -25.36 -36.99
CA ALA A 53 9.63 -24.54 -37.64
C ALA A 53 9.06 -23.22 -38.18
N GLN A 54 7.79 -23.19 -38.61
CA GLN A 54 7.11 -21.96 -39.03
C GLN A 54 6.91 -20.95 -37.89
N LEU A 55 6.70 -21.41 -36.65
CA LEU A 55 6.58 -20.54 -35.47
C LEU A 55 7.85 -19.71 -35.17
N PHE A 56 9.03 -20.21 -35.58
CA PHE A 56 10.31 -19.53 -35.36
C PHE A 56 10.90 -18.92 -36.64
N ALA A 57 10.23 -19.10 -37.79
CA ALA A 57 10.71 -18.58 -39.07
C ALA A 57 10.81 -17.04 -39.08
N ASP A 58 9.96 -16.37 -38.30
CA ASP A 58 9.90 -14.91 -38.17
C ASP A 58 10.56 -14.39 -36.88
N ASN A 59 11.31 -15.22 -36.16
CA ASN A 59 11.92 -14.77 -34.91
C ASN A 59 13.05 -13.77 -35.21
N GLU A 60 12.96 -12.58 -34.63
CA GLU A 60 13.87 -11.45 -34.92
C GLU A 60 15.33 -11.73 -34.51
N HIS A 61 15.55 -12.76 -33.69
CA HIS A 61 16.85 -13.13 -33.15
C HIS A 61 17.19 -14.62 -33.37
N SER A 62 18.44 -14.87 -33.77
CA SER A 62 19.00 -16.21 -33.91
C SER A 62 19.01 -16.95 -32.56
N PRO A 63 18.87 -18.29 -32.51
CA PRO A 63 19.04 -19.07 -31.28
C PRO A 63 20.32 -18.74 -30.49
N ASP A 64 21.42 -18.42 -31.19
CA ASP A 64 22.70 -18.03 -30.56
C ASP A 64 22.61 -16.73 -29.75
N TYR A 65 21.71 -15.81 -30.13
CA TYR A 65 21.45 -14.59 -29.37
C TYR A 65 20.89 -14.91 -27.98
N TYR A 66 19.97 -15.86 -27.88
CA TYR A 66 19.40 -16.28 -26.60
C TYR A 66 20.37 -17.09 -25.75
N LEU A 67 21.23 -17.90 -26.39
CA LEU A 67 22.31 -18.62 -25.69
C LEU A 67 23.34 -17.65 -25.10
N GLN A 68 23.72 -16.61 -25.86
CA GLN A 68 24.58 -15.55 -25.36
C GLN A 68 23.90 -14.74 -24.26
N GLN A 69 22.61 -14.43 -24.42
CA GLN A 69 21.84 -13.73 -23.39
C GLN A 69 21.77 -14.54 -22.09
N LEU A 70 21.61 -15.86 -22.14
CA LEU A 70 21.66 -16.75 -20.98
C LEU A 70 23.07 -16.79 -20.35
N ALA A 71 24.13 -16.79 -21.16
CA ALA A 71 25.51 -16.80 -20.68
C ALA A 71 25.93 -15.48 -20.01
N GLU A 72 25.40 -14.35 -20.49
CA GLU A 72 25.63 -13.01 -19.95
C GLU A 72 24.57 -12.59 -18.91
N PHE A 73 23.57 -13.45 -18.63
CA PHE A 73 22.48 -13.12 -17.73
C PHE A 73 22.96 -13.03 -16.28
N ASP A 74 23.11 -11.81 -15.78
CA ASP A 74 23.40 -11.57 -14.38
C ASP A 74 22.12 -11.67 -13.54
N GLU A 75 21.87 -12.85 -12.98
CA GLU A 75 20.76 -13.08 -12.05
C GLU A 75 20.81 -12.16 -10.81
N SER A 76 21.99 -11.63 -10.45
CA SER A 76 22.14 -10.77 -9.28
C SER A 76 21.41 -9.43 -9.42
N VAL A 77 21.28 -8.92 -10.65
CA VAL A 77 20.52 -7.69 -10.95
C VAL A 77 19.03 -7.87 -10.65
N TYR A 78 18.50 -9.07 -10.86
CA TYR A 78 17.07 -9.36 -10.71
C TYR A 78 16.69 -9.96 -9.35
N THR A 79 17.68 -10.41 -8.59
CA THR A 79 17.50 -10.96 -7.24
C THR A 79 17.72 -9.90 -6.14
N GLN A 80 18.17 -8.69 -6.50
CA GLN A 80 18.33 -7.59 -5.56
C GLN A 80 16.96 -7.02 -5.11
N GLU A 81 16.84 -6.73 -3.81
CA GLU A 81 15.61 -6.17 -3.23
C GLU A 81 15.42 -4.68 -3.61
N ASP A 82 14.61 -4.40 -4.62
CA ASP A 82 14.31 -3.04 -5.12
C ASP A 82 13.23 -2.30 -4.29
N TYR A 83 13.52 -2.03 -3.02
CA TYR A 83 12.62 -1.26 -2.16
C TYR A 83 12.69 0.25 -2.44
N SER A 84 11.53 0.91 -2.39
CA SER A 84 11.48 2.38 -2.40
C SER A 84 12.26 2.97 -1.21
N LYS A 85 12.87 4.15 -1.38
CA LYS A 85 13.64 4.85 -0.33
C LYS A 85 12.92 4.92 1.02
N GLY A 86 11.60 5.14 1.00
CA GLY A 86 10.78 5.20 2.21
C GLY A 86 10.63 3.84 2.90
N THR A 87 10.50 2.77 2.12
CA THR A 87 10.48 1.39 2.63
C THR A 87 11.84 1.04 3.24
N THR A 88 12.94 1.31 2.54
CA THR A 88 14.31 1.08 3.05
C THR A 88 14.54 1.78 4.38
N ALA A 89 14.17 3.06 4.49
CA ALA A 89 14.30 3.80 5.74
C ALA A 89 13.46 3.21 6.91
N LEU A 90 12.31 2.60 6.62
CA LEU A 90 11.52 1.88 7.63
C LEU A 90 12.21 0.56 8.04
N LEU A 91 12.75 -0.18 7.08
CA LEU A 91 13.49 -1.42 7.34
C LEU A 91 14.74 -1.15 8.18
N ASP A 92 15.53 -0.15 7.81
CA ASP A 92 16.75 0.24 8.56
C ASP A 92 16.41 0.66 10.01
N GLN A 93 15.26 1.31 10.23
CA GLN A 93 14.79 1.63 11.58
C GLN A 93 14.41 0.40 12.39
N VAL A 94 13.80 -0.60 11.76
CA VAL A 94 13.43 -1.86 12.41
C VAL A 94 14.67 -2.69 12.71
N GLU A 95 15.59 -2.79 11.75
CA GLU A 95 16.87 -3.47 11.91
C GLU A 95 17.70 -2.82 13.03
N ALA A 96 17.75 -1.49 13.09
CA ALA A 96 18.40 -0.79 14.19
C ALA A 96 17.74 -1.10 15.54
N ARG A 97 16.42 -1.35 15.62
CA ARG A 97 15.79 -1.77 16.88
C ARG A 97 16.17 -3.19 17.29
N TRP A 98 16.54 -4.03 16.33
CA TRP A 98 16.99 -5.39 16.56
C TRP A 98 18.48 -5.47 16.92
N LYS A 99 19.35 -5.02 16.01
CA LYS A 99 20.82 -5.22 16.06
C LYS A 99 21.58 -4.19 16.90
N HIS A 100 21.04 -2.99 17.10
CA HIS A 100 21.81 -1.90 17.73
C HIS A 100 22.24 -2.27 19.16
N PRO A 101 23.37 -1.74 19.67
CA PRO A 101 23.86 -2.00 21.03
C PRO A 101 22.93 -1.56 22.18
N VAL A 102 21.82 -0.88 21.87
CA VAL A 102 20.75 -0.51 22.83
C VAL A 102 19.40 -1.10 22.37
N GLY A 103 19.45 -2.00 21.39
CA GLY A 103 18.33 -2.69 20.79
C GLY A 103 17.95 -3.94 21.56
N PHE A 104 17.01 -4.69 21.00
CA PHE A 104 16.43 -5.87 21.63
C PHE A 104 17.46 -6.97 21.95
N CYS A 105 18.33 -7.29 20.99
CA CYS A 105 19.34 -8.34 21.18
C CYS A 105 20.37 -7.97 22.25
N ALA A 106 20.73 -6.68 22.33
CA ALA A 106 21.60 -6.18 23.40
C ALA A 106 20.93 -6.27 24.78
N CYS A 107 19.62 -5.98 24.89
CA CYS A 107 18.86 -6.18 26.13
C CYS A 107 18.84 -7.65 26.58
N LEU A 108 18.85 -8.60 25.64
CA LEU A 108 18.90 -10.03 25.92
C LEU A 108 20.32 -10.60 26.03
N ARG A 109 21.36 -9.79 25.77
CA ARG A 109 22.77 -10.21 25.68
C ARG A 109 22.99 -11.37 24.70
N LYS A 110 22.27 -11.35 23.58
CA LYS A 110 22.35 -12.36 22.53
C LYS A 110 22.90 -11.78 21.24
N ASP A 111 23.52 -12.64 20.46
CA ASP A 111 23.97 -12.31 19.11
C ASP A 111 22.74 -12.12 18.18
N PRO A 112 22.60 -10.95 17.52
CA PRO A 112 21.46 -10.66 16.66
C PRO A 112 21.27 -11.63 15.50
N GLU A 113 22.35 -12.17 14.94
CA GLU A 113 22.30 -13.05 13.77
C GLU A 113 21.88 -14.47 14.15
N GLN A 114 22.43 -15.00 15.25
CA GLN A 114 22.00 -16.30 15.79
C GLN A 114 20.54 -16.29 16.24
N GLU A 115 20.05 -15.17 16.77
CA GLU A 115 18.66 -15.05 17.20
C GLU A 115 17.69 -14.95 16.00
N PHE A 116 18.16 -14.51 14.83
CA PHE A 116 17.40 -14.66 13.58
C PHE A 116 17.29 -16.12 13.17
N GLN A 117 18.38 -16.89 13.17
CA GLN A 117 18.31 -18.32 12.82
C GLN A 117 17.37 -19.11 13.75
N LYS A 118 17.30 -18.71 15.03
CA LYS A 118 16.43 -19.33 16.05
C LYS A 118 15.05 -18.69 16.14
N LEU A 119 14.63 -17.89 15.14
CA LEU A 119 13.43 -17.06 15.22
C LEU A 119 12.19 -17.92 15.52
N SER A 120 11.65 -17.73 16.71
CA SER A 120 10.44 -18.40 17.18
C SER A 120 9.32 -17.41 17.44
N ILE A 121 8.09 -17.91 17.57
CA ILE A 121 6.92 -17.11 17.93
C ILE A 121 7.13 -16.39 19.26
N ALA A 122 7.84 -17.02 20.21
CA ALA A 122 8.15 -16.44 21.50
C ALA A 122 9.09 -15.22 21.37
N ILE A 123 10.13 -15.34 20.54
CA ILE A 123 11.06 -14.23 20.26
C ILE A 123 10.33 -13.07 19.60
N GLN A 124 9.51 -13.35 18.57
CA GLN A 124 8.71 -12.33 17.90
C GLN A 124 7.74 -11.61 18.84
N HIS A 125 7.01 -12.36 19.66
CA HIS A 125 6.10 -11.79 20.66
C HIS A 125 6.84 -10.88 21.64
N THR A 126 8.01 -11.32 22.10
CA THR A 126 8.83 -10.58 23.07
C THR A 126 9.43 -9.32 22.43
N PHE A 127 9.94 -9.41 21.20
CA PHE A 127 10.45 -8.28 20.44
C PHE A 127 9.39 -7.22 20.18
N LEU A 128 8.21 -7.62 19.67
CA LEU A 128 7.10 -6.70 19.43
C LEU A 128 6.62 -6.06 20.74
N GLY A 129 6.52 -6.83 21.83
CA GLY A 129 6.18 -6.30 23.15
C GLY A 129 7.22 -5.31 23.68
N TRP A 130 8.51 -5.60 23.51
CA TRP A 130 9.60 -4.69 23.86
C TRP A 130 9.54 -3.40 23.03
N ALA A 131 9.32 -3.51 21.71
CA ALA A 131 9.22 -2.37 20.81
C ALA A 131 8.04 -1.43 21.17
N LEU A 132 6.93 -1.98 21.67
CA LEU A 132 5.78 -1.20 22.17
C LEU A 132 6.11 -0.43 23.46
N ASN A 133 7.05 -0.93 24.27
CA ASN A 133 7.45 -0.29 25.53
C ASN A 133 8.50 0.81 25.35
N LEU A 134 9.06 0.97 24.15
CA LEU A 134 10.05 2.01 23.87
C LEU A 134 9.43 3.42 23.98
N ARG A 135 9.88 4.17 24.98
CA ARG A 135 9.51 5.59 25.19
C ARG A 135 10.57 6.58 24.72
N ARG A 136 11.80 6.12 24.47
CA ARG A 136 12.95 6.93 24.07
C ARG A 136 13.65 6.30 22.87
N GLY A 137 14.17 7.15 21.99
CA GLY A 137 14.86 6.78 20.78
C GLY A 137 16.35 7.05 20.83
N LYS A 138 16.98 6.95 19.67
CA LYS A 138 18.36 7.42 19.48
C LYS A 138 18.46 8.87 19.98
N ILE A 139 19.49 9.16 20.78
CA ILE A 139 19.78 10.50 21.34
C ILE A 139 18.74 10.93 22.41
N GLY A 140 18.05 9.98 23.06
CA GLY A 140 17.14 10.28 24.18
C GLY A 140 15.84 10.99 23.82
N ARG A 141 15.61 11.28 22.53
CA ARG A 141 14.36 11.88 22.04
C ARG A 141 13.18 10.98 22.37
N ARG A 142 12.07 11.56 22.84
CA ARG A 142 10.85 10.79 23.13
C ARG A 142 10.28 10.21 21.84
N LEU A 143 10.06 8.89 21.81
CA LEU A 143 9.30 8.27 20.73
C LEU A 143 7.80 8.42 21.01
N PRO A 144 6.99 8.75 20.00
CA PRO A 144 5.53 8.87 20.15
C PRO A 144 4.83 7.54 20.48
N GLY A 145 5.56 6.41 20.39
CA GLY A 145 5.06 5.06 20.62
C GLY A 145 4.11 4.58 19.53
N ILE A 146 3.92 3.28 19.43
CA ILE A 146 2.89 2.69 18.55
C ILE A 146 1.57 2.71 19.31
N ARG A 147 0.58 3.45 18.81
CA ARG A 147 -0.73 3.64 19.48
C ARG A 147 -1.90 2.92 18.79
N ARG A 148 -1.69 2.42 17.57
CA ARG A 148 -2.72 1.79 16.73
C ARG A 148 -2.32 0.37 16.40
N LYS A 149 -3.32 -0.52 16.31
CA LYS A 149 -3.13 -1.91 15.87
C LYS A 149 -2.55 -1.98 14.45
N SER A 150 -3.06 -1.17 13.52
CA SER A 150 -2.57 -1.13 12.14
C SER A 150 -1.10 -0.76 12.04
N SER A 151 -0.63 0.18 12.86
CA SER A 151 0.80 0.54 12.92
C SER A 151 1.66 -0.60 13.48
N LEU A 152 1.15 -1.39 14.43
CA LEU A 152 1.84 -2.58 14.92
C LEU A 152 1.89 -3.68 13.84
N GLU A 153 0.83 -3.85 13.07
CA GLU A 153 0.81 -4.77 11.92
C GLU A 153 1.84 -4.38 10.87
N THR A 154 1.93 -3.10 10.50
CA THR A 154 2.96 -2.59 9.59
C THR A 154 4.37 -2.84 10.13
N PHE A 155 4.59 -2.60 11.43
CA PHE A 155 5.88 -2.84 12.07
C PHE A 155 6.26 -4.34 12.03
N GLY A 156 5.32 -5.23 12.31
CA GLY A 156 5.53 -6.67 12.20
C GLY A 156 5.83 -7.14 10.76
N LYS A 157 5.17 -6.54 9.75
CA LYS A 157 5.48 -6.78 8.33
C LYS A 157 6.89 -6.32 7.96
N ALA A 158 7.27 -5.11 8.39
CA ALA A 158 8.62 -4.60 8.17
C ALA A 158 9.69 -5.47 8.84
N PHE A 159 9.43 -5.97 10.04
CA PHE A 159 10.34 -6.93 10.70
C PHE A 159 10.52 -8.22 9.91
N ARG A 160 9.46 -8.75 9.30
CA ARG A 160 9.55 -9.92 8.41
C ARG A 160 10.46 -9.67 7.22
N LEU A 161 10.38 -8.49 6.61
CA LEU A 161 11.27 -8.12 5.50
C LEU A 161 12.72 -7.94 5.97
N VAL A 162 12.96 -7.37 7.15
CA VAL A 162 14.31 -7.29 7.73
C VAL A 162 14.90 -8.68 7.97
N PHE A 163 14.08 -9.64 8.42
CA PHE A 163 14.51 -11.02 8.59
C PHE A 163 14.90 -11.67 7.26
N GLU A 164 14.07 -11.50 6.23
CA GLU A 164 14.32 -12.02 4.88
C GLU A 164 15.59 -11.41 4.29
N ARG A 165 15.80 -10.10 4.44
CA ARG A 165 17.04 -9.41 4.05
C ARG A 165 18.29 -9.92 4.77
N ALA A 166 18.16 -10.34 6.04
CA ALA A 166 19.29 -10.77 6.86
C ALA A 166 19.63 -12.26 6.72
N THR A 167 18.65 -13.11 6.42
CA THR A 167 18.80 -14.58 6.39
C THR A 167 18.71 -15.13 4.96
N SER A 168 18.27 -14.32 4.00
CA SER A 168 17.88 -14.73 2.63
C SER A 168 16.74 -15.77 2.59
N GLU A 169 16.18 -16.12 3.75
CA GLU A 169 15.09 -17.07 3.91
C GLU A 169 13.78 -16.36 4.25
N LYS A 170 12.70 -16.80 3.59
CA LYS A 170 11.35 -16.32 3.92
C LYS A 170 10.85 -16.96 5.20
N ILE A 171 10.32 -16.14 6.11
CA ILE A 171 9.57 -16.65 7.28
C ILE A 171 8.47 -17.60 6.78
N GLY A 172 8.52 -18.84 7.27
CA GLY A 172 7.63 -19.93 6.85
C GLY A 172 6.16 -19.63 7.07
N LYS A 173 5.30 -20.15 6.18
CA LYS A 173 3.85 -19.89 6.17
C LYS A 173 3.20 -20.25 7.52
N GLN A 174 3.72 -21.26 8.22
CA GLN A 174 3.29 -21.70 9.55
C GLN A 174 3.36 -20.59 10.62
N MET A 175 4.25 -19.61 10.48
CA MET A 175 4.39 -18.51 11.46
C MET A 175 3.39 -17.37 11.24
N ASN A 176 2.71 -17.31 10.08
CA ASN A 176 1.77 -16.22 9.76
C ASN A 176 0.56 -16.19 10.69
N ARG A 177 -0.09 -17.34 10.90
CA ARG A 177 -1.27 -17.46 11.78
C ARG A 177 -0.91 -17.10 13.24
N PRO A 178 0.17 -17.67 13.83
CA PRO A 178 0.67 -17.27 15.15
C PRO A 178 1.01 -15.79 15.26
N MET A 179 1.68 -15.19 14.26
CA MET A 179 2.04 -13.77 14.28
C MET A 179 0.80 -12.87 14.35
N ARG A 180 -0.25 -13.18 13.56
CA ARG A 180 -1.53 -12.43 13.66
C ARG A 180 -2.13 -12.55 15.06
N ARG A 181 -2.05 -13.72 15.71
CA ARG A 181 -2.50 -13.91 17.11
C ARG A 181 -1.66 -13.09 18.09
N VAL A 182 -0.34 -13.07 17.93
CA VAL A 182 0.60 -12.25 18.73
C VAL A 182 0.23 -10.78 18.65
N ILE A 183 0.03 -10.25 17.44
CA ILE A 183 -0.35 -8.84 17.24
C ILE A 183 -1.68 -8.53 17.93
N ARG A 184 -2.70 -9.40 17.80
CA ARG A 184 -3.99 -9.20 18.50
C ARG A 184 -3.84 -9.21 20.02
N LYS A 185 -3.08 -10.15 20.58
CA LYS A 185 -2.82 -10.24 22.03
C LYS A 185 -2.09 -8.98 22.53
N LEU A 186 -1.04 -8.55 21.85
CA LEU A 186 -0.30 -7.34 22.20
C LEU A 186 -1.16 -6.08 22.04
N ALA A 187 -2.00 -6.00 21.01
CA ALA A 187 -2.90 -4.87 20.83
C ALA A 187 -3.89 -4.72 21.99
N ARG A 188 -4.44 -5.83 22.50
CA ARG A 188 -5.29 -5.83 23.69
C ARG A 188 -4.50 -5.45 24.95
N LYS A 189 -3.33 -6.07 25.16
CA LYS A 189 -2.48 -5.82 26.34
C LYS A 189 -2.06 -4.35 26.47
N HIS A 190 -1.69 -3.72 25.35
CA HIS A 190 -1.24 -2.33 25.31
C HIS A 190 -2.37 -1.32 25.02
N LYS A 191 -3.64 -1.76 25.04
CA LYS A 191 -4.82 -0.92 24.77
C LYS A 191 -4.70 -0.10 23.49
N LEU A 192 -4.18 -0.72 22.42
CA LEU A 192 -4.03 -0.05 21.13
C LEU A 192 -5.40 0.24 20.51
N SER A 193 -5.50 1.36 19.80
CA SER A 193 -6.72 1.69 19.06
C SER A 193 -6.92 0.74 17.88
N TRP A 194 -8.15 0.21 17.78
CA TRP A 194 -8.64 -0.59 16.66
C TRP A 194 -9.26 0.27 15.56
N LYS A 195 -9.59 1.52 15.87
CA LYS A 195 -10.12 2.45 14.88
C LYS A 195 -9.04 2.72 13.84
N GLY A 196 -9.44 2.63 12.57
CA GLY A 196 -8.62 3.09 11.46
C GLY A 196 -8.22 4.56 11.65
N ARG A 197 -7.16 4.99 10.98
CA ARG A 197 -6.92 6.42 10.87
C ARG A 197 -8.11 7.01 10.12
N GLU A 198 -8.80 7.95 10.75
CA GLU A 198 -9.86 8.70 10.09
C GLU A 198 -9.29 9.33 8.82
N LYS A 199 -9.90 9.00 7.68
CA LYS A 199 -9.51 9.57 6.40
C LYS A 199 -10.09 10.97 6.40
N SER A 200 -9.23 11.99 6.51
CA SER A 200 -9.65 13.38 6.32
C SER A 200 -10.05 13.53 4.86
N THR A 201 -11.36 13.51 4.60
CA THR A 201 -11.93 13.74 3.29
C THR A 201 -12.19 15.24 3.14
N MET A 202 -11.80 15.79 2.00
CA MET A 202 -12.16 17.16 1.63
C MET A 202 -13.38 17.08 0.71
N PHE A 203 -14.49 17.64 1.17
CA PHE A 203 -15.68 17.81 0.34
C PHE A 203 -15.44 18.90 -0.72
N VAL A 204 -16.25 18.91 -1.78
CA VAL A 204 -16.12 19.86 -2.90
C VAL A 204 -16.28 21.30 -2.41
N GLU A 205 -17.20 21.53 -1.48
CA GLU A 205 -17.43 22.85 -0.87
C GLU A 205 -16.21 23.31 -0.08
N ASN A 206 -15.58 22.40 0.66
CA ASN A 206 -14.34 22.69 1.39
C ASN A 206 -13.20 23.00 0.43
N LEU A 207 -13.11 22.30 -0.70
CA LEU A 207 -12.12 22.56 -1.74
C LEU A 207 -12.32 23.95 -2.34
N THR A 208 -13.56 24.32 -2.68
CA THR A 208 -13.91 25.64 -3.20
C THR A 208 -13.52 26.73 -2.21
N MET A 209 -13.87 26.59 -0.93
CA MET A 209 -13.48 27.54 0.11
C MET A 209 -11.96 27.67 0.25
N VAL A 210 -11.21 26.56 0.16
CA VAL A 210 -9.73 26.60 0.24
C VAL A 210 -9.14 27.35 -0.94
N VAL A 211 -9.64 27.12 -2.16
CA VAL A 211 -9.19 27.81 -3.37
C VAL A 211 -9.51 29.30 -3.31
N GLU A 212 -10.75 29.65 -2.95
CA GLU A 212 -11.17 31.04 -2.79
C GLU A 212 -10.34 31.75 -1.72
N THR A 213 -10.13 31.11 -0.56
CA THR A 213 -9.29 31.65 0.51
C THR A 213 -7.85 31.85 0.04
N ALA A 214 -7.29 30.93 -0.75
CA ALA A 214 -5.91 31.02 -1.25
C ALA A 214 -5.72 32.19 -2.22
N ILE A 215 -6.74 32.53 -3.02
CA ILE A 215 -6.71 33.63 -3.99
C ILE A 215 -7.05 34.97 -3.33
N SER A 216 -8.11 35.01 -2.53
CA SER A 216 -8.69 36.25 -1.97
C SER A 216 -7.95 36.76 -0.74
N THR A 217 -7.28 35.89 0.04
CA THR A 217 -6.63 36.34 1.27
C THR A 217 -5.17 36.75 1.09
N THR A 218 -4.81 37.89 1.66
CA THR A 218 -3.42 38.33 1.83
C THR A 218 -2.81 37.87 3.15
N LYS A 219 -3.63 37.30 4.05
CA LYS A 219 -3.23 36.81 5.38
C LYS A 219 -2.21 35.66 5.30
N LYS A 220 -2.39 34.73 4.36
CA LYS A 220 -1.35 33.75 4.02
C LYS A 220 -0.36 34.36 3.04
N LYS A 221 0.85 34.60 3.53
CA LYS A 221 1.96 35.05 2.69
C LYS A 221 2.53 33.86 1.94
N PHE A 222 2.48 33.94 0.62
CA PHE A 222 3.22 33.04 -0.26
C PHE A 222 4.49 33.78 -0.68
N GLY A 223 5.63 33.08 -0.72
CA GLY A 223 6.89 33.71 -1.10
C GLY A 223 6.87 34.31 -2.51
N HIS A 224 6.01 33.80 -3.40
CA HIS A 224 5.77 34.30 -4.76
C HIS A 224 4.28 34.16 -5.11
N GLY A 225 3.75 35.10 -5.91
CA GLY A 225 2.35 35.05 -6.38
C GLY A 225 2.03 33.80 -7.20
N ARG A 226 3.00 33.31 -7.98
CA ARG A 226 2.88 32.09 -8.78
C ARG A 226 2.54 30.84 -7.95
N HIS A 227 3.06 30.74 -6.72
CA HIS A 227 2.76 29.61 -5.84
C HIS A 227 1.28 29.53 -5.45
N ARG A 228 0.55 30.66 -5.49
CA ARG A 228 -0.91 30.66 -5.26
C ARG A 228 -1.63 29.97 -6.41
N THR A 229 -1.30 30.36 -7.63
CA THR A 229 -1.89 29.79 -8.85
C THR A 229 -1.57 28.30 -8.98
N GLU A 230 -0.33 27.90 -8.70
CA GLU A 230 0.07 26.49 -8.72
C GLU A 230 -0.66 25.66 -7.66
N LEU A 231 -0.80 26.16 -6.43
CA LEU A 231 -1.54 25.48 -5.38
C LEU A 231 -3.01 25.26 -5.77
N CYS A 232 -3.67 26.28 -6.31
CA CYS A 232 -5.06 26.19 -6.76
C CYS A 232 -5.22 25.15 -7.86
N LEU A 233 -4.32 25.14 -8.85
CA LEU A 233 -4.32 24.15 -9.92
C LEU A 233 -4.14 22.72 -9.38
N PHE A 234 -3.17 22.50 -8.49
CA PHE A 234 -2.93 21.19 -7.90
C PHE A 234 -4.11 20.68 -7.06
N LEU A 235 -4.75 21.57 -6.30
CA LEU A 235 -5.94 21.24 -5.50
C LEU A 235 -7.12 20.85 -6.39
N GLN A 236 -7.35 21.57 -7.49
CA GLN A 236 -8.40 21.25 -8.46
C GLN A 236 -8.13 19.93 -9.18
N LEU A 237 -6.90 19.70 -9.64
CA LEU A 237 -6.51 18.43 -10.28
C LEU A 237 -6.65 17.25 -9.31
N ALA A 238 -6.18 17.39 -8.08
CA ALA A 238 -6.31 16.36 -7.05
C ALA A 238 -7.78 16.08 -6.69
N GLY A 239 -8.62 17.13 -6.61
CA GLY A 239 -10.05 16.99 -6.33
C GLY A 239 -10.82 16.30 -7.45
N LEU A 240 -10.54 16.65 -8.71
CA LEU A 240 -11.24 16.08 -9.88
C LEU A 240 -10.82 14.65 -10.18
N THR A 241 -9.52 14.34 -10.06
CA THR A 241 -8.98 13.04 -10.48
C THR A 241 -8.84 12.05 -9.33
N ALA A 242 -9.03 12.50 -8.08
CA ALA A 242 -8.74 11.71 -6.87
C ALA A 242 -7.33 11.07 -6.87
N ASN A 243 -6.40 11.62 -7.65
CA ASN A 243 -5.05 11.09 -7.79
C ASN A 243 -4.23 11.33 -6.51
N ARG A 244 -3.32 10.40 -6.23
CA ARG A 244 -2.37 10.56 -5.12
C ARG A 244 -1.51 11.80 -5.35
N PRO A 245 -1.14 12.56 -4.29
CA PRO A 245 -0.33 13.78 -4.45
C PRO A 245 0.95 13.58 -5.26
N GLY A 246 1.63 12.43 -5.10
CA GLY A 246 2.83 12.11 -5.88
C GLY A 246 2.57 12.04 -7.39
N ALA A 247 1.44 11.46 -7.80
CA ALA A 247 1.06 11.36 -9.21
C ALA A 247 0.71 12.73 -9.80
N VAL A 248 0.06 13.59 -9.01
CA VAL A 248 -0.24 14.97 -9.39
C VAL A 248 1.04 15.80 -9.52
N LEU A 249 2.03 15.59 -8.64
CA LEU A 249 3.32 16.29 -8.71
C LEU A 249 4.22 15.78 -9.84
N SER A 250 4.06 14.53 -10.26
CA SER A 250 4.79 13.93 -11.39
C SER A 250 4.09 14.12 -12.74
N LEU A 251 3.04 14.94 -12.82
CA LEU A 251 2.36 15.25 -14.08
C LEU A 251 3.33 15.93 -15.05
N GLN A 252 3.56 15.27 -16.19
CA GLN A 252 4.31 15.84 -17.30
C GLN A 252 3.35 16.51 -18.30
N TYR A 253 3.79 17.59 -18.95
CA TYR A 253 3.00 18.32 -19.96
C TYR A 253 2.34 17.44 -21.04
N PRO A 254 2.96 16.36 -21.56
CA PRO A 254 2.31 15.48 -22.54
C PRO A 254 1.07 14.73 -22.01
N LEU A 255 0.99 14.48 -20.69
CA LEU A 255 -0.13 13.78 -20.07
C LEU A 255 -1.37 14.70 -19.93
N LEU A 256 -1.17 16.01 -19.85
CA LEU A 256 -2.25 17.01 -19.82
C LEU A 256 -3.05 17.03 -21.14
N PHE A 257 -2.42 16.81 -22.29
CA PHE A 257 -3.12 16.75 -23.59
C PHE A 257 -4.09 15.57 -23.72
N LYS A 258 -3.83 14.44 -23.02
CA LYS A 258 -4.79 13.32 -22.97
C LYS A 258 -6.00 13.66 -22.11
N VAL A 259 -5.83 14.43 -21.04
CA VAL A 259 -6.94 14.90 -20.20
C VAL A 259 -7.81 15.91 -20.95
N ASP A 260 -7.24 16.78 -21.77
CA ASP A 260 -8.01 17.68 -22.65
C ASP A 260 -8.78 16.92 -23.73
N LYS A 261 -8.23 15.82 -24.28
CA LYS A 261 -8.97 14.92 -25.17
C LYS A 261 -10.13 14.22 -24.46
N ILE A 262 -9.94 13.79 -23.22
CA ILE A 262 -10.99 13.13 -22.42
C ILE A 262 -12.07 14.14 -21.99
N LEU A 263 -11.68 15.35 -21.59
CA LEU A 263 -12.61 16.43 -21.24
C LEU A 263 -13.36 16.96 -22.47
N SER A 264 -12.74 16.98 -23.66
CA SER A 264 -13.44 17.35 -24.89
C SER A 264 -14.44 16.28 -25.32
N ILE A 265 -14.12 14.99 -25.14
CA ILE A 265 -15.05 13.88 -25.37
C ILE A 265 -16.22 13.93 -24.37
N LEU A 266 -15.94 14.15 -23.08
CA LEU A 266 -16.97 14.27 -22.05
C LEU A 266 -17.87 15.50 -22.28
N ARG A 267 -17.30 16.66 -22.63
CA ARG A 267 -18.07 17.85 -23.01
C ARG A 267 -18.95 17.60 -24.23
N ALA A 268 -18.43 16.92 -25.25
CA ALA A 268 -19.19 16.56 -26.44
C ALA A 268 -20.37 15.61 -26.11
N GLN A 269 -20.17 14.65 -25.20
CA GLN A 269 -21.24 13.74 -24.75
C GLN A 269 -22.34 14.47 -23.95
N THR A 270 -22.00 15.41 -23.07
CA THR A 270 -23.01 16.25 -22.38
C THR A 270 -23.78 17.19 -23.32
N PHE A 271 -23.13 17.74 -24.35
CA PHE A 271 -23.81 18.58 -25.36
C PHE A 271 -24.77 17.75 -26.23
N LEU A 272 -24.39 16.54 -26.62
CA LEU A 272 -25.27 15.60 -27.33
C LEU A 272 -26.45 15.12 -26.49
N GLY A 273 -26.27 14.96 -25.17
CA GLY A 273 -27.36 14.64 -24.24
C GLY A 273 -28.39 15.78 -24.09
N GLN A 274 -27.93 17.03 -24.06
CA GLN A 274 -28.80 18.21 -23.99
C GLN A 274 -29.52 18.47 -25.33
N ALA A 275 -28.85 18.29 -26.47
CA ALA A 275 -29.46 18.46 -27.79
C ALA A 275 -30.56 17.42 -28.09
N LYS A 276 -30.43 16.18 -27.59
CA LYS A 276 -31.48 15.15 -27.71
C LYS A 276 -32.68 15.39 -26.80
N SER A 277 -32.54 16.18 -25.74
CA SER A 277 -33.66 16.56 -24.86
C SER A 277 -34.49 17.71 -25.42
N VAL A 278 -33.90 18.58 -26.25
CA VAL A 278 -34.62 19.72 -26.86
C VAL A 278 -35.47 19.27 -28.06
N HIS A 279 -35.08 18.22 -28.77
CA HIS A 279 -35.87 17.66 -29.89
C HIS A 279 -37.01 16.72 -29.48
N ARG A 280 -37.29 16.55 -28.17
CA ARG A 280 -38.37 15.68 -27.67
C ARG A 280 -39.49 16.47 -26.97
N LEU A 281 -39.62 17.76 -27.27
CA LEU A 281 -40.68 18.64 -26.78
C LEU A 281 -41.46 19.38 -27.88
N ASP A 282 -41.27 18.99 -29.15
CA ASP A 282 -42.10 19.46 -30.27
C ASP A 282 -42.73 18.25 -30.98
N TYR A 283 -43.75 17.66 -30.35
CA TYR A 283 -44.81 16.86 -30.98
C TYR A 283 -46.09 16.94 -30.14
#